data_AF-A0A0R3RN18-F1
#
_entry.id   AF-A0A0R3RN18-F1
#
_cell.length_a   1.000
_cell.length_b   1.000
_cell.length_c   1.000
_cell.angle_alpha   90.00
_cell.angle_beta   90.00
_cell.angle_gamma   90.00
#
_symmetry.space_group_name_H-M   'P 1'
#
loop_
_entity.id
_entity.type
_entity.pdbx_description
1 polymer ?
#
loop_
_entity_poly.entity_id
_entity_poly.type
_entity_poly.pdbx_seq_one_letter_code
_entity_poly.pdbx_strand_id
1 'polypeptide(L)'
;MRTSQKDNYNYGLPYDYGSVMHYSKKAFTSNSDLTIIPRKSLYEDTMGSGTGPTFIDLLMMNTHYKCLDHCKNSIKCMNNGYQHPKDCYRCLCPSGYGGRYCERRAESSGCGGDLRATSEWQTLNAQMGNYGTYNDEMSYCYWWIQAILPYLHFLST
;
A
#
# COMPACT_ATOMS: atom_id res chain seq x y z
N MET A 1 20.20 -15.96 -0.81
CA MET A 1 20.95 -15.05 -1.70
C MET A 1 21.02 -13.67 -1.06
N ARG A 2 22.17 -13.28 -0.50
CA ARG A 2 22.51 -11.88 -0.28
C ARG A 2 23.57 -11.57 -1.32
N THR A 3 23.18 -10.93 -2.41
CA THR A 3 24.11 -10.34 -3.37
C THR A 3 24.76 -9.11 -2.71
N SER A 4 25.92 -8.68 -3.22
CA SER A 4 26.53 -7.45 -2.69
C SER A 4 25.63 -6.25 -3.01
N GLN A 5 25.69 -5.18 -2.20
CA GLN A 5 24.97 -3.93 -2.51
C GLN A 5 25.39 -3.33 -3.86
N LYS A 6 26.58 -3.67 -4.35
CA LYS A 6 27.07 -3.24 -5.66
C LYS A 6 26.32 -3.92 -6.80
N ASP A 7 25.85 -5.15 -6.60
CA ASP A 7 25.18 -5.96 -7.62
C ASP A 7 23.66 -5.83 -7.55
N ASN A 8 23.11 -5.63 -6.34
CA ASN A 8 21.69 -5.40 -6.13
C ASN A 8 21.48 -4.50 -4.92
N TYR A 9 20.87 -3.34 -5.14
CA TYR A 9 20.54 -2.38 -4.12
C TYR A 9 19.05 -2.02 -4.17
N ASN A 10 18.36 -2.27 -3.06
CA ASN A 10 16.93 -2.02 -2.91
C ASN A 10 16.62 -0.68 -2.22
N TYR A 11 17.60 0.23 -2.10
CA TYR A 11 17.43 1.53 -1.44
C TYR A 11 16.97 1.45 0.03
N GLY A 12 17.18 0.31 0.69
CA GLY A 12 16.68 0.08 2.04
C GLY A 12 15.16 -0.16 2.14
N LEU A 13 14.47 -0.31 1.01
CA LEU A 13 13.05 -0.61 0.97
C LEU A 13 12.76 -2.06 1.37
N PRO A 14 11.61 -2.33 2.03
CA PRO A 14 11.25 -3.68 2.42
C PRO A 14 10.87 -4.53 1.20
N TYR A 15 10.90 -5.85 1.36
CA TYR A 15 10.45 -6.78 0.32
C TYR A 15 8.93 -6.66 0.13
N ASP A 16 8.51 -6.33 -1.08
CA ASP A 16 7.11 -6.17 -1.44
C ASP A 16 6.57 -7.43 -2.12
N TYR A 17 5.82 -8.24 -1.36
CA TYR A 17 5.15 -9.43 -1.88
C TYR A 17 4.11 -9.10 -2.96
N GLY A 18 3.54 -7.90 -2.92
CA GLY A 18 2.50 -7.46 -3.85
C GLY A 18 3.02 -6.73 -5.08
N SER A 19 4.35 -6.57 -5.20
CA SER A 19 4.99 -5.89 -6.34
C SER A 19 4.50 -6.48 -7.66
N VAL A 20 4.30 -5.61 -8.66
CA VAL A 20 3.95 -6.07 -10.02
C VAL A 20 5.03 -6.95 -10.64
N MET A 21 6.25 -6.84 -10.13
CA MET A 21 7.42 -7.62 -10.55
C MET A 21 7.51 -8.96 -9.81
N HIS A 22 6.64 -9.23 -8.83
CA HIS A 22 6.66 -10.46 -8.05
C HIS A 22 5.85 -11.56 -8.75
N TYR A 23 6.45 -12.75 -8.89
CA TYR A 23 5.77 -13.92 -9.43
C TYR A 23 4.61 -14.38 -8.53
N SER A 24 3.58 -14.97 -9.13
CA SER A 24 2.48 -15.59 -8.38
C SER A 24 2.93 -16.86 -7.66
N LYS A 25 2.18 -17.27 -6.65
CA LYS A 25 2.46 -18.47 -5.84
C LYS A 25 2.53 -19.79 -6.62
N LYS A 26 1.98 -19.82 -7.84
CA LYS A 26 1.93 -20.98 -8.76
C LYS A 26 2.73 -20.76 -10.04
N ALA A 27 3.60 -19.75 -10.10
CA ALA A 27 4.35 -19.46 -11.32
C ALA A 27 5.18 -20.68 -11.75
N PHE A 28 5.09 -21.03 -13.03
CA PHE A 28 5.83 -22.14 -13.67
C PHE A 28 5.54 -23.55 -13.12
N THR A 29 4.42 -23.75 -12.43
CA THR A 29 3.99 -25.10 -12.00
C THR A 29 3.43 -25.92 -13.17
N SER A 30 3.70 -27.23 -13.20
CA SER A 30 3.10 -28.17 -14.16
C SER A 30 1.94 -28.98 -13.57
N ASN A 31 1.82 -29.01 -12.24
CA ASN A 31 0.87 -29.83 -11.50
C ASN A 31 -0.10 -28.99 -10.64
N SER A 32 -0.10 -27.67 -10.81
CA SER A 32 -0.92 -26.70 -10.05
C SER A 32 -0.53 -26.52 -8.57
N ASP A 33 0.57 -27.11 -8.12
CA ASP A 33 1.11 -26.93 -6.77
C ASP A 33 1.78 -25.56 -6.60
N LEU A 34 1.92 -25.15 -5.34
CA LEU A 34 2.64 -23.94 -4.97
C LEU A 34 4.14 -24.10 -5.28
N THR A 35 4.70 -23.17 -6.06
CA THR A 35 6.12 -23.13 -6.38
C THR A 35 6.87 -22.09 -5.56
N ILE A 36 6.16 -21.07 -5.07
CA ILE A 36 6.69 -20.01 -4.23
C ILE A 36 5.83 -19.93 -2.97
N ILE A 37 6.41 -20.27 -1.83
CA ILE A 37 5.74 -20.26 -0.52
C ILE A 37 6.35 -19.12 0.31
N PRO A 38 5.56 -18.10 0.71
CA PRO A 38 6.08 -17.01 1.51
C PRO A 38 6.36 -17.49 2.93
N ARG A 39 7.38 -16.92 3.58
CA ARG A 39 7.68 -17.23 4.98
C ARG A 39 6.54 -16.88 5.94
N LYS A 40 5.74 -15.89 5.59
CA LYS A 40 4.53 -15.49 6.31
C LYS A 40 3.35 -15.83 5.43
N SER A 41 2.53 -16.78 5.87
CA SER A 41 1.38 -17.31 5.10
C SER A 41 0.38 -16.24 4.68
N LEU A 42 0.26 -15.15 5.46
CA LEU A 42 -0.63 -14.02 5.13
C LEU A 42 -0.34 -13.38 3.76
N TYR A 43 0.89 -13.50 3.24
CA TYR A 43 1.26 -12.94 1.95
C TYR A 43 1.07 -13.90 0.77
N GLU A 44 0.57 -15.11 1.00
CA GLU A 44 0.45 -16.13 -0.06
C GLU A 44 -0.39 -15.63 -1.24
N ASP A 45 -1.55 -15.03 -0.94
CA ASP A 45 -2.47 -14.47 -1.94
C ASP A 45 -2.16 -13.01 -2.31
N THR A 46 -1.15 -12.40 -1.67
CA THR A 46 -0.66 -11.07 -2.07
C THR A 46 0.23 -11.17 -3.33
N MET A 47 0.94 -12.29 -3.49
CA MET A 47 1.90 -12.50 -4.57
C MET A 47 1.23 -12.71 -5.93
N GLY A 48 1.71 -11.99 -6.95
CA GLY A 48 1.21 -12.10 -8.32
C GLY A 48 -0.18 -11.48 -8.52
N SER A 49 -0.53 -10.47 -7.72
CA SER A 49 -1.79 -9.72 -7.81
C SER A 49 -2.03 -9.10 -9.19
N GLY A 50 -0.97 -8.68 -9.89
CA GLY A 50 -1.03 -8.21 -11.27
C GLY A 50 -1.83 -6.92 -11.49
N THR A 51 -2.20 -6.20 -10.43
CA THR A 51 -3.07 -5.00 -10.49
C THR A 51 -2.34 -3.72 -10.94
N GLY A 52 -1.03 -3.81 -11.24
CA GLY A 52 -0.16 -2.69 -11.60
C GLY A 52 0.90 -2.39 -10.53
N PRO A 53 1.79 -1.41 -10.78
CA PRO A 53 2.89 -1.07 -9.86
C PRO A 53 2.40 -0.65 -8.48
N THR A 54 3.02 -1.19 -7.43
CA THR A 54 2.72 -0.83 -6.05
C THR A 54 3.33 0.52 -5.66
N PHE A 55 2.94 1.03 -4.49
CA PHE A 55 3.56 2.22 -3.93
C PHE A 55 5.08 2.08 -3.74
N ILE A 56 5.55 0.88 -3.37
CA ILE A 56 6.98 0.61 -3.18
C ILE A 56 7.69 0.49 -4.54
N ASP A 57 7.06 -0.10 -5.55
CA ASP A 57 7.59 -0.11 -6.92
C ASP A 57 7.84 1.32 -7.42
N LEU A 58 6.85 2.20 -7.25
CA LEU A 58 6.95 3.61 -7.64
C LEU A 58 8.02 4.36 -6.84
N LEU A 59 8.09 4.14 -5.52
CA LEU A 59 9.10 4.75 -4.67
C LEU A 59 10.52 4.32 -5.07
N MET A 60 10.72 3.02 -5.31
CA MET A 60 12.00 2.47 -5.76
C MET A 60 12.44 3.10 -7.08
N MET A 61 11.52 3.20 -8.04
CA MET A 61 11.80 3.79 -9.35
C MET A 61 12.12 5.28 -9.26
N ASN A 62 11.31 6.04 -8.53
CA ASN A 62 11.52 7.48 -8.31
C ASN A 62 12.83 7.75 -7.57
N THR A 63 13.22 6.88 -6.64
CA THR A 63 14.51 6.97 -5.94
C THR A 63 15.67 6.67 -6.89
N HIS A 64 15.57 5.59 -7.67
CA HIS A 64 16.62 5.17 -8.60
C HIS A 64 16.93 6.24 -9.65
N TYR A 65 15.90 6.83 -10.24
CA TYR A 65 16.03 7.86 -11.27
C TYR A 65 16.09 9.29 -10.70
N LYS A 66 16.27 9.45 -9.38
CA LYS A 66 16.40 10.75 -8.69
C LYS A 66 15.23 11.71 -8.94
N CYS A 67 14.03 11.18 -9.15
CA CYS A 67 12.83 11.99 -9.36
C CYS A 67 12.41 12.74 -8.08
N LEU A 68 12.84 12.26 -6.90
CA LEU A 68 12.55 12.89 -5.60
C LEU A 68 13.35 14.18 -5.36
N ASP A 69 14.46 14.38 -6.07
CA ASP A 69 15.36 15.52 -5.89
C ASP A 69 14.89 16.77 -6.65
N HIS A 70 13.81 16.68 -7.42
CA HIS A 70 13.29 17.78 -8.23
C HIS A 70 12.74 18.94 -7.39
N CYS A 71 12.22 18.65 -6.21
CA CYS A 71 11.58 19.64 -5.35
C CYS A 71 12.60 20.42 -4.52
N LYS A 72 12.56 21.75 -4.62
CA LYS A 72 13.43 22.66 -3.85
C LYS A 72 12.98 22.82 -2.40
N ASN A 73 11.69 22.67 -2.15
CA ASN A 73 11.09 22.67 -0.82
C ASN A 73 10.89 21.24 -0.34
N SER A 74 10.92 21.04 0.97
CA SER A 74 10.58 19.76 1.61
C SER A 74 9.28 19.92 2.38
N ILE A 75 8.35 18.98 2.19
CA ILE A 75 7.11 18.89 2.97
C ILE A 75 7.09 17.57 3.73
N LYS A 76 6.44 17.57 4.91
CA LYS A 76 6.24 16.35 5.69
C LYS A 76 5.02 15.60 5.18
N CYS A 77 5.22 14.36 4.79
CA CYS A 77 4.14 13.43 4.45
C CYS A 77 3.88 12.48 5.62
N MET A 78 2.60 12.27 5.95
CA MET A 78 2.15 11.34 6.98
C MET A 78 2.03 9.93 6.41
N ASN A 79 1.85 8.93 7.29
CA ASN A 79 1.51 7.55 6.91
C ASN A 79 2.43 6.95 5.84
N ASN A 80 3.74 7.23 5.93
CA ASN A 80 4.76 6.75 4.99
C ASN A 80 4.57 7.21 3.53
N GLY A 81 3.83 8.30 3.31
CA GLY A 81 3.84 9.03 2.04
C GLY A 81 5.19 9.67 1.75
N TYR A 82 5.42 10.05 0.48
CA TYR A 82 6.56 10.86 0.07
C TYR A 82 6.12 12.00 -0.84
N GLN A 83 6.93 13.05 -0.92
CA GLN A 83 6.60 14.24 -1.71
C GLN A 83 6.42 13.87 -3.19
N HIS A 84 5.35 14.36 -3.81
CA HIS A 84 5.02 13.98 -5.17
C HIS A 84 6.09 14.51 -6.14
N PRO A 85 6.74 13.65 -6.96
CA PRO A 85 7.92 14.05 -7.76
C PRO A 85 7.67 15.22 -8.73
N LYS A 86 6.42 15.35 -9.23
CA LYS A 86 6.01 16.41 -10.16
C LYS A 86 5.25 17.56 -9.49
N ASP A 87 4.84 17.41 -8.24
CA ASP A 87 4.01 18.38 -7.54
C ASP A 87 4.54 18.56 -6.12
N CYS A 88 5.46 19.50 -5.99
CA CYS A 88 6.22 19.71 -4.77
C CYS A 88 5.41 20.21 -3.59
N TYR A 89 4.11 20.44 -3.76
CA TYR A 89 3.23 20.95 -2.72
C TYR A 89 2.26 19.90 -2.18
N ARG A 90 2.32 18.66 -2.66
CA ARG A 90 1.53 17.54 -2.14
C ARG A 90 2.34 16.25 -2.04
N CYS A 91 1.80 15.29 -1.32
CA CYS A 91 2.38 13.96 -1.18
C CYS A 91 1.74 12.97 -2.16
N LEU A 92 2.53 11.99 -2.60
CA LEU A 92 2.04 10.72 -3.09
C LEU A 92 1.79 9.80 -1.88
N CYS A 93 0.59 9.23 -1.80
CA CYS A 93 0.14 8.48 -0.63
C CYS A 93 0.09 6.98 -0.91
N PRO A 94 0.43 6.13 0.09
CA PRO A 94 0.14 4.71 0.00
C PRO A 94 -1.36 4.46 -0.14
N SER A 95 -1.71 3.30 -0.70
CA SER A 95 -3.12 2.89 -0.87
C SER A 95 -3.88 2.97 0.47
N GLY A 96 -5.07 3.55 0.45
CA GLY A 96 -5.88 3.81 1.65
C GLY A 96 -5.67 5.16 2.33
N TYR A 97 -4.65 5.92 1.93
CA TYR A 97 -4.36 7.25 2.43
C TYR A 97 -4.52 8.31 1.33
N GLY A 98 -4.93 9.51 1.72
CA GLY A 98 -5.16 10.63 0.84
C GLY A 98 -5.06 11.97 1.58
N GLY A 99 -5.46 13.04 0.91
CA GLY A 99 -5.18 14.41 1.37
C GLY A 99 -3.85 14.93 0.88
N ARG A 100 -3.57 16.19 1.20
CA ARG A 100 -2.39 16.89 0.67
C ARG A 100 -1.09 16.31 1.21
N TYR A 101 -1.14 15.80 2.44
CA TYR A 101 -0.02 15.27 3.20
C TYR A 101 -0.23 13.80 3.61
N CYS A 102 -1.17 13.09 2.97
CA CYS A 102 -1.55 11.71 3.33
C CYS A 102 -2.13 11.58 4.75
N GLU A 103 -2.73 12.65 5.26
CA GLU A 103 -3.26 12.80 6.61
C GLU A 103 -4.64 12.21 6.81
N ARG A 104 -5.38 11.98 5.73
CA ARG A 104 -6.77 11.49 5.76
C ARG A 104 -6.90 10.19 5.00
N ARG A 105 -8.04 9.52 5.17
CA ARG A 105 -8.40 8.34 4.39
C ARG A 105 -8.51 8.71 2.91
N ALA A 106 -8.08 7.80 2.03
CA ALA A 106 -8.28 7.98 0.60
C ALA A 106 -9.79 8.06 0.26
N GLU A 107 -10.15 9.03 -0.56
CA GLU A 107 -11.52 9.19 -1.03
C GLU A 107 -11.90 8.01 -1.94
N SER A 108 -13.11 7.48 -1.72
CA SER A 108 -13.67 6.35 -2.45
C SER A 108 -15.14 6.67 -2.72
N SER A 109 -15.56 6.61 -3.99
CA SER A 109 -16.93 6.95 -4.37
C SER A 109 -17.87 5.78 -4.07
N GLY A 110 -18.94 6.03 -3.33
CA GLY A 110 -19.98 5.03 -3.04
C GLY A 110 -19.63 3.98 -1.96
N CYS A 111 -18.44 4.04 -1.36
CA CYS A 111 -18.01 3.10 -0.33
C CYS A 111 -16.89 3.66 0.56
N GLY A 112 -16.51 2.90 1.60
CA GLY A 112 -15.49 3.28 2.56
C GLY A 112 -16.04 4.03 3.79
N GLY A 113 -15.21 4.16 4.82
CA GLY A 113 -15.61 4.83 6.05
C GLY A 113 -14.63 4.63 7.21
N ASP A 114 -14.85 5.40 8.27
CA ASP A 114 -14.06 5.30 9.49
C ASP A 114 -14.84 4.48 10.52
N LEU A 115 -14.28 3.35 10.93
CA LEU A 115 -14.87 2.39 11.85
C LEU A 115 -14.09 2.40 13.16
N ARG A 116 -14.79 2.24 14.28
CA ARG A 116 -14.17 2.10 15.60
C ARG A 116 -14.27 0.65 16.04
N ALA A 117 -13.12 0.02 16.24
CA ALA A 117 -13.05 -1.33 16.75
C ALA A 117 -13.41 -1.36 18.24
N THR A 118 -14.22 -2.34 18.62
CA THR A 118 -14.56 -2.65 20.02
C THR A 118 -14.00 -4.03 20.41
N SER A 119 -14.13 -4.40 21.69
CA SER A 119 -13.83 -5.78 22.13
C SER A 119 -14.82 -6.80 21.55
N GLU A 120 -16.01 -6.36 21.20
CA GLU A 120 -17.06 -7.19 20.60
C GLU A 120 -16.92 -7.25 19.09
N TRP A 121 -17.33 -8.39 18.52
CA TRP A 121 -17.37 -8.60 17.08
C TRP A 121 -18.39 -7.66 16.42
N GLN A 122 -17.97 -7.03 15.32
CA GLN A 122 -18.81 -6.16 14.52
C GLN A 122 -18.74 -6.63 13.06
N THR A 123 -19.88 -6.64 12.38
CA THR A 123 -19.97 -7.02 10.97
C THR A 123 -19.88 -5.78 10.09
N LEU A 124 -18.92 -5.78 9.15
CA LEU A 124 -18.85 -4.77 8.09
C LEU A 124 -19.60 -5.26 6.85
N ASN A 125 -20.76 -4.67 6.59
CA ASN A 125 -21.49 -4.87 5.34
C ASN A 125 -21.06 -3.79 4.33
N ALA A 126 -20.39 -4.20 3.27
CA ALA A 126 -19.94 -3.33 2.20
C ALA A 126 -20.35 -3.89 0.83
N GLN A 127 -20.80 -3.00 -0.05
CA GLN A 127 -20.99 -3.29 -1.46
C GLN A 127 -19.90 -2.56 -2.23
N MET A 128 -19.16 -3.28 -3.06
CA MET A 128 -18.11 -2.73 -3.91
C MET A 128 -18.53 -2.85 -5.36
N GLY A 129 -18.42 -1.74 -6.10
CA GLY A 129 -18.85 -1.66 -7.49
C GLY A 129 -20.37 -1.62 -7.66
N ASN A 130 -20.82 -1.42 -8.90
CA ASN A 130 -22.22 -1.45 -9.27
C ASN A 130 -22.46 -2.61 -10.25
N TYR A 131 -23.36 -3.53 -9.89
CA TYR A 131 -23.65 -4.71 -10.69
C TYR A 131 -24.30 -4.28 -12.01
N GLY A 132 -23.65 -4.56 -13.15
CA GLY A 132 -24.20 -4.34 -14.49
C GLY A 132 -23.67 -3.12 -15.25
N THR A 133 -22.79 -2.30 -14.65
CA THR A 133 -22.04 -1.26 -15.38
C THR A 133 -20.58 -1.68 -15.49
N TYR A 134 -20.14 -1.98 -16.72
CA TYR A 134 -18.72 -2.17 -16.99
C TYR A 134 -18.02 -0.82 -16.90
N ASN A 135 -17.00 -0.74 -16.04
CA ASN A 135 -16.08 0.38 -15.98
C ASN A 135 -14.67 -0.18 -16.15
N ASP A 136 -13.91 0.37 -17.08
CA ASP A 136 -12.53 -0.06 -17.34
C ASP A 136 -11.58 0.37 -16.20
N GLU A 137 -12.04 1.25 -15.31
CA GLU A 137 -11.30 1.72 -14.15
C GLU A 137 -11.57 0.85 -12.90
N MET A 138 -10.50 0.32 -12.30
CA MET A 138 -10.57 -0.35 -11.00
C MET A 138 -11.01 0.64 -9.92
N SER A 139 -12.14 0.34 -9.28
CA SER A 139 -12.64 1.10 -8.13
C SER A 139 -12.11 0.50 -6.82
N TYR A 140 -11.60 1.35 -5.94
CA TYR A 140 -11.12 0.94 -4.62
C TYR A 140 -12.00 1.52 -3.52
N CYS A 141 -12.19 0.74 -2.46
CA CYS A 141 -12.90 1.14 -1.26
C CYS A 141 -11.96 1.07 -0.07
N TYR A 142 -11.96 2.11 0.76
CA TYR A 142 -11.03 2.20 1.88
C TYR A 142 -11.78 2.38 3.19
N TRP A 143 -11.48 1.52 4.17
CA TRP A 143 -11.97 1.65 5.54
C TRP A 143 -10.80 1.86 6.50
N TRP A 144 -10.93 2.82 7.41
CA TRP A 144 -10.00 2.99 8.52
C TRP A 144 -10.61 2.39 9.78
N ILE A 145 -9.97 1.36 10.32
CA ILE A 145 -10.43 0.71 11.55
C ILE A 145 -9.54 1.20 12.70
N GLN A 146 -10.11 2.01 13.58
CA GLN A 146 -9.41 2.62 14.71
C GLN A 146 -9.71 1.84 15.99
N ALA A 147 -8.68 1.34 16.65
CA ALA A 147 -8.78 0.80 18.00
C ALA A 147 -8.48 1.89 19.02
N ILE A 148 -9.33 2.05 20.03
CA ILE A 148 -9.00 2.90 21.18
C ILE A 148 -8.04 2.09 22.04
N LEU A 149 -6.77 2.49 22.06
CA LEU A 149 -5.81 1.93 23.03
C LEU A 149 -6.12 2.54 24.40
N PRO A 150 -6.49 1.74 25.41
CA PRO A 150 -6.86 2.27 26.74
C PRO A 150 -5.68 2.89 27.53
N TYR A 151 -4.46 2.92 26.97
CA TYR A 151 -3.23 3.33 27.69
C TYR A 151 -2.50 4.57 27.13
N LEU A 152 -3.22 5.50 26.50
CA LEU A 152 -2.63 6.81 26.11
C LEU A 152 -2.91 7.95 27.11
N HIS A 153 -3.40 7.63 28.32
CA HIS A 153 -3.52 8.60 29.42
C HIS A 153 -2.28 8.72 30.32
N PHE A 154 -1.19 7.98 30.07
CA PHE A 154 -0.05 7.91 31.01
C PHE A 154 1.27 8.58 30.54
N LEU A 155 1.30 9.32 29.43
CA LEU A 155 2.51 10.04 28.99
C LEU A 155 2.23 11.50 28.63
N SER A 156 1.53 12.19 29.54
CA SER A 156 1.45 13.66 29.56
C SER A 156 1.60 14.15 31.00
N THR A 157 2.82 14.06 31.52
CA THR A 157 3.37 14.85 32.63
C THR A 157 4.84 15.09 32.35
#